data_AF-A0A9W4HRA8-F1
#
_entry.id   AF-A0A9W4HRA8-F1
#
_cell.length_a   1.000
_cell.length_b   1.000
_cell.length_c   1.000
_cell.angle_alpha   90.00
_cell.angle_beta   90.00
_cell.angle_gamma   90.00
#
_symmetry.space_group_name_H-M   'P 1'
#
loop_
_entity.id
_entity.type
_entity.pdbx_description
1 polymer ?
#
loop_
_entity_poly.entity_id
_entity_poly.type
_entity_poly.pdbx_seq_one_letter_code
_entity_poly.pdbx_strand_id
1 'polypeptide(L)'
;AAAKLTNKPAKLAQETSRDLLEERLEFLLTCIKETGMKIDFGAVARHYGISTNAAGLRFLRAKDCVAKIVRAREAAQKSDQDPEPTEDQEV
;
A
#
# COMPACT_ATOMS: atom_id res chain seq x y z
N ALA A 1 15.85 -5.63 -43.07
CA ALA A 1 14.45 -5.63 -42.60
C ALA A 1 14.46 -5.44 -41.08
N ALA A 2 13.90 -4.34 -40.57
CA ALA A 2 13.89 -4.04 -39.14
C ALA A 2 12.70 -4.75 -38.47
N ALA A 3 12.98 -5.60 -37.48
CA ALA A 3 11.96 -6.30 -36.70
C ALA A 3 11.23 -5.30 -35.79
N LYS A 4 9.93 -5.14 -36.02
CA LYS A 4 9.05 -4.26 -35.25
C LYS A 4 8.60 -5.00 -33.99
N LEU A 5 9.21 -4.69 -32.85
CA LEU A 5 8.77 -5.15 -31.52
C LEU A 5 7.43 -4.48 -31.20
N THR A 6 6.34 -5.20 -31.46
CA THR A 6 4.98 -4.81 -31.07
C THR A 6 4.80 -5.10 -29.58
N ASN A 7 5.24 -4.17 -28.73
CA ASN A 7 4.84 -4.14 -27.33
C ASN A 7 3.33 -3.87 -27.27
N LYS A 8 2.54 -4.95 -27.15
CA LYS A 8 1.13 -4.83 -26.79
C LYS A 8 1.06 -4.22 -25.39
N PRO A 9 0.34 -3.11 -25.15
CA PRO A 9 0.07 -2.68 -23.79
C PRO A 9 -0.74 -3.79 -23.12
N ALA A 10 -0.17 -4.37 -22.06
CA ALA A 10 -0.90 -5.31 -21.21
C ALA A 10 -2.18 -4.61 -20.75
N LYS A 11 -3.30 -5.30 -20.99
CA LYS A 11 -4.66 -4.93 -20.61
C LYS A 11 -4.65 -4.26 -19.22
N LEU A 12 -4.96 -2.96 -19.18
CA LEU A 12 -5.07 -2.20 -17.94
C LEU A 12 -6.00 -2.97 -16.99
N ALA A 13 -5.48 -3.16 -15.78
CA ALA A 13 -5.93 -4.13 -14.81
C ALA A 13 -7.43 -4.04 -14.50
N GLN A 14 -8.02 -5.22 -14.37
CA GLN A 14 -9.25 -5.53 -13.64
C GLN A 14 -9.39 -4.61 -12.41
N GLU A 15 -10.59 -4.05 -12.20
CA GLU A 15 -10.94 -3.22 -11.04
C GLU A 15 -10.55 -3.91 -9.74
N THR A 16 -9.32 -3.66 -9.27
CA THR A 16 -8.87 -4.12 -7.96
C THR A 16 -9.62 -3.30 -6.94
N SER A 17 -10.34 -3.98 -6.03
CA SER A 17 -10.97 -3.33 -4.90
C SER A 17 -9.92 -2.51 -4.14
N ARG A 18 -10.37 -1.40 -3.55
CA ARG A 18 -9.49 -0.50 -2.79
C ARG A 18 -8.75 -1.26 -1.69
N ASP A 19 -9.45 -2.13 -0.98
CA ASP A 19 -8.90 -2.93 0.13
C ASP A 19 -7.77 -3.85 -0.35
N LEU A 20 -7.95 -4.52 -1.49
CA LEU A 20 -6.92 -5.38 -2.07
C LEU A 20 -5.67 -4.59 -2.50
N LEU A 21 -5.86 -3.37 -3.00
CA LEU A 21 -4.75 -2.50 -3.36
C LEU A 21 -3.99 -2.00 -2.12
N GLU A 22 -4.73 -1.71 -1.04
CA GLU A 22 -4.19 -1.32 0.25
C GLU A 22 -3.37 -2.45 0.90
N GLU A 23 -3.88 -3.68 0.94
CA GLU A 23 -3.15 -4.86 1.45
C GLU A 23 -1.85 -5.13 0.67
N ARG A 24 -1.90 -5.07 -0.66
CA ARG A 24 -0.71 -5.27 -1.51
C ARG A 24 0.35 -4.20 -1.26
N LEU A 25 -0.09 -2.96 -1.04
CA LEU A 25 0.80 -1.84 -0.76
C LEU A 25 1.48 -1.99 0.61
N GLU A 26 0.71 -2.39 1.62
CA GLU A 26 1.22 -2.69 2.97
C GLU A 26 2.30 -3.78 2.93
N PHE A 27 2.03 -4.88 2.22
CA PHE A 27 3.00 -5.97 2.04
C PHE A 27 4.31 -5.48 1.40
N LEU A 28 4.23 -4.77 0.27
CA LEU A 28 5.43 -4.29 -0.44
C LEU A 28 6.27 -3.31 0.41
N LEU A 29 5.62 -2.38 1.12
CA LEU A 29 6.32 -1.44 2.00
C LEU A 29 6.98 -2.15 3.17
N THR A 30 6.36 -3.21 3.69
CA THR A 30 6.95 -4.07 4.72
C THR A 30 8.19 -4.78 4.18
N CYS A 31 8.14 -5.38 2.99
CA CYS A 31 9.31 -5.99 2.37
C CYS A 31 10.47 -4.99 2.22
N ILE A 32 10.19 -3.78 1.73
CA ILE A 32 11.21 -2.72 1.58
C ILE A 32 11.86 -2.38 2.93
N LYS A 33 11.05 -2.27 3.99
CA LYS A 33 11.52 -1.96 5.34
C LYS A 33 12.38 -3.08 5.92
N GLU A 34 11.89 -4.32 5.91
CA GLU A 34 12.56 -5.45 6.56
C GLU A 34 13.82 -5.90 5.80
N THR A 35 13.88 -5.70 4.49
CA THR A 35 15.07 -6.02 3.68
C THR A 35 16.06 -4.87 3.55
N GLY A 36 15.68 -3.65 3.96
CA GLY A 36 16.51 -2.45 3.76
C GLY A 36 16.69 -2.06 2.29
N MET A 37 15.86 -2.57 1.37
CA MET A 37 15.94 -2.24 -0.05
C MET A 37 15.74 -0.73 -0.28
N LYS A 38 16.60 -0.14 -1.11
CA LYS A 38 16.47 1.25 -1.55
C LYS A 38 15.80 1.30 -2.92
N ILE A 39 14.82 2.19 -3.07
CA ILE A 39 14.16 2.42 -4.35
C ILE A 39 15.03 3.34 -5.21
N ASP A 40 15.37 2.89 -6.41
CA ASP A 40 15.93 3.77 -7.45
C ASP A 40 14.81 4.58 -8.11
N PHE A 41 14.56 5.78 -7.58
CA PHE A 41 13.56 6.69 -8.13
C PHE A 41 13.88 7.17 -9.54
N GLY A 42 15.15 7.13 -9.97
CA GLY A 42 15.53 7.45 -11.35
C GLY A 42 15.07 6.37 -12.32
N ALA A 43 15.25 5.10 -11.97
CA ALA A 43 14.73 3.97 -12.75
C ALA A 43 13.18 3.99 -12.81
N VAL A 44 12.52 4.23 -11.68
CA VAL A 44 11.06 4.35 -11.62
C VAL A 44 10.57 5.52 -12.48
N ALA A 45 11.21 6.68 -12.38
CA ALA A 45 10.89 7.86 -13.18
C ALA A 45 10.98 7.58 -14.69
N ARG A 46 12.05 6.91 -15.14
CA ARG A 46 12.21 6.49 -16.54
C ARG A 46 11.14 5.51 -16.98
N HIS A 47 10.80 4.53 -16.14
CA HIS A 47 9.77 3.53 -16.46
C HIS A 47 8.40 4.18 -16.68
N TYR A 48 8.02 5.13 -15.82
CA TYR A 48 6.71 5.79 -15.88
C TYR A 48 6.67 7.07 -16.72
N GLY A 49 7.80 7.53 -17.27
CA GLY A 49 7.88 8.80 -18.01
C GLY A 49 7.56 10.03 -17.14
N ILE A 50 7.92 10.00 -15.85
CA ILE A 50 7.70 11.10 -14.89
C ILE A 50 9.04 11.65 -14.38
N SER A 51 9.02 12.77 -13.66
CA SER A 51 10.22 13.27 -12.99
C SER A 51 10.58 12.41 -11.77
N THR A 52 11.87 12.36 -11.42
CA THR A 52 12.35 11.70 -10.19
C THR A 52 11.65 12.25 -8.94
N ASN A 53 11.41 13.56 -8.90
CA ASN A 53 10.66 14.19 -7.81
C ASN A 53 9.21 13.66 -7.74
N ALA A 54 8.52 13.56 -8.88
CA ALA A 54 7.17 13.00 -8.92
C ALA A 54 7.14 11.53 -8.45
N ALA A 55 8.15 10.73 -8.82
CA ALA A 55 8.27 9.36 -8.33
C ALA A 55 8.44 9.31 -6.80
N GLY A 56 9.31 10.15 -6.24
CA GLY A 56 9.50 10.27 -4.79
C GLY A 56 8.23 10.71 -4.05
N LEU A 57 7.54 11.73 -4.55
CA LEU A 57 6.28 12.20 -3.95
C LEU A 57 5.16 11.15 -4.01
N ARG A 58 5.07 10.38 -5.10
CA ARG A 58 4.11 9.26 -5.20
C ARG A 58 4.41 8.17 -4.17
N PHE A 59 5.68 7.84 -3.98
CA PHE A 59 6.09 6.89 -2.96
C PHE A 59 5.79 7.39 -1.54
N LEU A 60 6.01 8.68 -1.26
CA LEU A 60 5.65 9.27 0.03
C LEU A 60 4.14 9.14 0.31
N ARG A 61 3.30 9.46 -0.67
CA ARG A 61 1.84 9.30 -0.55
C ARG A 61 1.43 7.85 -0.28
N ALA A 62 2.07 6.89 -0.94
CA ALA A 62 1.86 5.47 -0.67
C ALA A 62 2.18 5.10 0.78
N LYS A 63 3.31 5.58 1.32
CA LYS A 63 3.65 5.39 2.73
C LYS A 63 2.62 6.00 3.67
N ASP A 64 2.15 7.20 3.38
CA ASP A 64 1.15 7.89 4.20
C ASP A 64 -0.20 7.17 4.18
N CYS A 65 -0.61 6.60 3.04
CA CYS A 65 -1.80 5.77 2.94
C CYS A 65 -1.71 4.55 3.86
N VAL A 66 -0.62 3.79 3.79
CA VAL A 66 -0.42 2.62 4.66
C VAL A 66 -0.34 3.01 6.14
N ALA A 67 0.33 4.11 6.47
CA ALA A 67 0.38 4.60 7.85
C ALA A 67 -1.01 4.93 8.42
N LYS A 68 -1.93 5.46 7.60
CA LYS A 68 -3.32 5.71 8.01
C LYS A 68 -4.09 4.41 8.24
N ILE A 69 -3.90 3.41 7.38
CA ILE A 69 -4.56 2.11 7.49
C ILE A 69 -4.11 1.37 8.75
N VAL A 70 -2.81 1.32 9.00
CA VAL A 70 -2.24 0.70 10.21
C VAL A 70 -2.84 1.34 11.47
N ARG A 71 -2.86 2.68 11.53
CA ARG A 71 -3.47 3.41 12.66
C ARG A 71 -4.97 3.13 12.81
N ALA A 72 -5.71 3.04 11.69
CA ALA A 72 -7.13 2.72 11.73
C ALA A 72 -7.39 1.30 12.27
N ARG A 73 -6.58 0.32 11.87
CA ARG A 73 -6.64 -1.06 12.42
C ARG A 73 -6.30 -1.08 13.91
N GLU A 74 -5.23 -0.40 14.32
CA GLU A 74 -4.86 -0.28 15.74
C GLU A 74 -5.94 0.40 16.59
N ALA A 75 -6.66 1.38 16.03
CA ALA A 75 -7.76 2.04 16.71
C ALA A 75 -9.01 1.14 16.82
N ALA A 76 -9.35 0.39 15.76
CA ALA A 76 -10.46 -0.55 15.77
C ALA A 76 -10.24 -1.70 16.77
N GLN A 77 -9.01 -2.19 16.92
CA GLN A 77 -8.68 -3.22 17.91
C GLN A 77 -8.81 -2.73 19.36
N LYS A 78 -8.75 -1.43 19.61
CA LYS A 78 -8.91 -0.85 20.95
C LYS A 78 -10.36 -0.60 21.33
N SER A 79 -11.29 -0.48 20.37
CA SER A 79 -12.72 -0.29 20.65
C SER A 79 -13.47 -1.58 20.95
N ASP A 80 -12.91 -2.73 20.60
CA ASP A 80 -13.49 -4.05 20.93
C ASP A 80 -13.07 -4.58 22.32
N GLN A 81 -12.26 -3.82 23.06
CA GLN A 81 -11.97 -4.07 24.48
C GLN A 81 -12.72 -3.06 25.35
N ASP A 82 -14.04 -3.18 25.44
CA ASP A 82 -14.79 -2.66 26.59
C ASP A 82 -15.44 -3.83 27.36
N PRO A 83 -15.44 -3.78 28.70
CA PRO A 83 -15.53 -4.95 29.57
C PRO A 83 -16.97 -5.50 29.71
N GLU A 84 -17.04 -6.82 29.86
CA GLU A 84 -18.22 -7.62 30.22
C GLU A 84 -19.14 -6.90 31.23
N PRO A 85 -20.48 -6.87 31.02
CA PRO A 85 -21.39 -6.43 32.05
C PRO A 85 -21.41 -7.49 33.16
N THR A 86 -20.84 -7.15 34.31
CA THR A 86 -20.93 -7.94 35.54
C THR A 86 -22.39 -8.26 35.83
N GLU A 87 -22.71 -9.55 35.95
CA GLU A 87 -24.01 -10.02 36.40
C GLU A 87 -24.23 -9.57 37.87
N ASP A 88 -25.07 -8.57 38.08
CA ASP A 88 -25.63 -8.28 39.41
C ASP A 88 -26.72 -9.32 39.71
N GLN A 89 -26.28 -10.40 40.35
CA GLN A 89 -27.11 -11.37 41.03
C GLN A 89 -27.46 -10.80 42.42
N GLU A 90 -28.65 -10.20 42.56
CA GLU A 90 -29.24 -9.92 43.88
C GLU A 90 -30.26 -10.99 44.27
N VAL A 91 -30.11 -11.45 45.51
CA VAL A 91 -30.78 -12.55 46.22
C VAL A 91 -32.08 -12.07 46.87
#